data_AF-A0A5R8YB88-F1
#
_entry.id   AF-A0A5R8YB88-F1
#
_cell.length_a   1.000
_cell.length_b   1.000
_cell.length_c   1.000
_cell.angle_alpha   90.00
_cell.angle_beta   90.00
_cell.angle_gamma   90.00
#
_symmetry.space_group_name_H-M   'P 1'
#
loop_
_entity.id
_entity.type
_entity.pdbx_description
1 polymer ?
#
loop_
_entity_poly.entity_id
_entity_poly.type
_entity_poly.pdbx_seq_one_letter_code
_entity_poly.pdbx_strand_id
1 'polypeptide(L)'
;MSDSLPTETKQPSSKRKYVLLSAFVLLVAVGWSAFWYISYSRTQEIVNRLMARTVDGQQLLQCNEQTLGGYPFRLSLTCASYRIQDPRSGWQAEGGPLRAIWQVYAPNLAVIETENRATLTHQPTGQSFEMVASLMRGSVRFSPSAFVTRASFEATEPTFASNNPQLASLIGDIKAKAMEFHLRPTPDQPANLDVSLAATDFASRALPDLSGQVSFTLVGGLEAVLHNQGNPARAWLEQSGKVNPLAGNIEIGQKTIKLSGDLAFDRLGMANGLIKARILNPPADQANPVRTLTAKKDGLNGPLTALQLMGKPMKDGDLIGSEVEIKLSNGQIKAGFIPLGTVPPLQF
;
A
#
# COMPACT_ATOMS: atom_id res chain seq x y z
N MET A 1 -38.58 -63.46 -51.10
CA MET A 1 -37.68 -63.43 -49.93
C MET A 1 -36.69 -62.31 -50.21
N SER A 2 -36.85 -61.18 -49.55
CA SER A 2 -36.12 -59.94 -49.83
C SER A 2 -34.69 -60.02 -49.30
N ASP A 3 -33.71 -59.78 -50.17
CA ASP A 3 -32.32 -59.52 -49.79
C ASP A 3 -32.22 -58.16 -49.09
N SER A 4 -31.80 -58.16 -47.83
CA SER A 4 -31.38 -56.95 -47.12
C SER A 4 -29.87 -56.99 -46.91
N LEU A 5 -29.14 -56.22 -47.71
CA LEU A 5 -27.72 -55.95 -47.52
C LEU A 5 -27.50 -55.18 -46.21
N PRO A 6 -26.51 -55.54 -45.37
CA PRO A 6 -26.15 -54.74 -44.22
C PRO A 6 -25.32 -53.52 -44.67
N THR A 7 -25.81 -52.33 -44.35
CA THR A 7 -25.11 -51.06 -44.57
C THR A 7 -23.92 -50.96 -43.61
N GLU A 8 -22.72 -51.25 -44.10
CA GLU A 8 -21.47 -51.10 -43.35
C GLU A 8 -21.23 -49.63 -42.99
N THR A 9 -21.46 -49.29 -41.72
CA THR A 9 -21.27 -47.94 -41.21
C THR A 9 -19.79 -47.71 -40.96
N LYS A 10 -19.10 -47.09 -41.92
CA LYS A 10 -17.67 -46.79 -41.87
C LYS A 10 -17.34 -45.90 -40.67
N GLN A 11 -16.87 -46.50 -39.56
CA GLN A 11 -16.43 -45.75 -38.38
C GLN A 11 -15.26 -44.83 -38.77
N PRO A 12 -15.35 -43.50 -38.55
CA PRO A 12 -14.27 -42.60 -38.91
C PRO A 12 -13.03 -42.90 -38.06
N SER A 13 -11.91 -43.23 -38.70
CA SER A 13 -10.71 -43.75 -38.04
C SER A 13 -10.19 -42.76 -36.98
N SER A 14 -9.93 -43.28 -35.77
CA SER A 14 -9.46 -42.45 -34.64
C SER A 14 -8.17 -41.71 -34.96
N LYS A 15 -7.32 -42.26 -35.85
CA LYS A 15 -6.09 -41.62 -36.34
C LYS A 15 -6.33 -40.25 -36.99
N ARG A 16 -7.39 -40.09 -37.80
CA ARG A 16 -7.71 -38.77 -38.39
C ARG A 16 -8.10 -37.75 -37.33
N LYS A 17 -8.83 -38.20 -36.29
CA LYS A 17 -9.20 -37.34 -35.15
C LYS A 17 -7.95 -36.89 -34.37
N TYR A 18 -7.00 -37.80 -34.12
CA TYR A 18 -5.73 -37.44 -33.47
C TYR A 18 -4.86 -36.51 -34.32
N VAL A 19 -4.77 -36.73 -35.64
CA VAL A 19 -4.00 -35.83 -36.52
C VAL A 19 -4.63 -34.44 -36.58
N LEU A 20 -5.96 -34.34 -36.70
CA LEU A 20 -6.67 -33.06 -36.67
C LEU A 20 -6.51 -32.36 -35.31
N LEU A 21 -6.60 -33.11 -34.21
CA LEU A 21 -6.36 -32.59 -32.86
C LEU A 21 -4.93 -32.06 -32.73
N SER A 22 -3.92 -32.82 -33.14
CA SER A 22 -2.51 -32.42 -33.09
C SER A 22 -2.25 -31.18 -33.95
N ALA A 23 -2.82 -31.12 -35.16
CA ALA A 23 -2.71 -29.94 -36.03
C ALA A 23 -3.36 -28.71 -35.40
N PHE A 24 -4.52 -28.88 -34.77
CA PHE A 24 -5.20 -27.82 -34.03
C PHE A 24 -4.39 -27.32 -32.84
N VAL A 25 -3.85 -28.24 -32.02
CA VAL A 25 -2.98 -27.91 -30.89
C VAL A 25 -1.72 -27.16 -31.36
N LEU A 26 -1.09 -27.60 -32.44
CA LEU A 26 0.05 -26.91 -33.03
C LEU A 26 -0.32 -25.50 -33.52
N LEU A 27 -1.47 -25.33 -34.18
CA LEU A 27 -1.95 -24.03 -34.63
C LEU A 27 -2.17 -23.09 -33.44
N VAL A 28 -2.78 -23.57 -32.36
CA VAL A 28 -2.98 -22.79 -31.13
C VAL A 28 -1.64 -22.44 -30.48
N ALA A 29 -0.69 -23.36 -30.41
CA ALA A 29 0.63 -23.12 -29.84
C ALA A 29 1.43 -22.08 -30.64
N VAL A 30 1.38 -22.14 -31.98
CA VAL A 30 2.02 -21.15 -32.86
C VAL A 30 1.34 -19.80 -32.73
N GLY A 31 0.01 -19.76 -32.76
CA GLY A 31 -0.76 -18.53 -32.58
C GLY A 31 -0.49 -17.86 -31.24
N TRP A 32 -0.44 -18.64 -30.15
CA TRP A 32 -0.11 -18.13 -28.82
C TRP A 32 1.33 -17.63 -28.73
N SER A 33 2.29 -18.33 -29.35
CA SER A 33 3.69 -17.91 -29.36
C SER A 33 3.90 -16.62 -30.15
N ALA A 34 3.21 -16.46 -31.28
CA ALA A 34 3.21 -15.21 -32.03
C ALA A 34 2.60 -14.06 -31.23
N PHE A 35 1.46 -14.30 -30.58
CA PHE A 35 0.81 -13.32 -29.70
C PHE A 35 1.73 -12.89 -28.54
N TRP A 36 2.32 -13.85 -27.83
CA TRP A 36 3.25 -13.57 -26.73
C TRP A 36 4.48 -12.78 -27.20
N TYR A 37 5.05 -13.14 -28.36
CA TYR A 37 6.21 -12.45 -28.93
C TYR A 37 5.89 -10.98 -29.29
N ILE A 38 4.69 -10.71 -29.80
CA ILE A 38 4.21 -9.34 -30.05
C ILE A 38 4.10 -8.57 -28.72
N SER A 39 3.49 -9.17 -27.69
CA SER A 39 3.39 -8.55 -26.36
C SER A 39 4.76 -8.26 -25.76
N TYR A 40 5.69 -9.22 -25.84
CA TYR A 40 7.08 -9.07 -25.40
C TYR A 40 7.77 -7.89 -26.08
N SER A 41 7.68 -7.80 -27.41
CA SER A 41 8.32 -6.74 -28.20
C SER A 41 7.79 -5.36 -27.84
N ARG A 42 6.46 -5.23 -27.66
CA ARG A 42 5.82 -3.98 -27.22
C ARG A 42 6.25 -3.58 -25.81
N THR A 43 6.31 -4.53 -24.88
CA THR A 43 6.77 -4.26 -23.52
C THR A 43 8.24 -3.86 -23.50
N GLN A 44 9.09 -4.52 -24.30
CA GLN A 44 10.50 -4.15 -24.42
C GLN A 44 10.65 -2.70 -24.91
N GLU A 45 9.89 -2.26 -25.91
CA GLU A 45 9.90 -0.86 -26.36
C GLU A 45 9.49 0.11 -25.25
N ILE A 46 8.42 -0.20 -24.50
CA ILE A 46 7.93 0.65 -23.41
C ILE A 46 8.97 0.76 -22.30
N VAL A 47 9.55 -0.37 -21.89
CA VAL A 47 10.61 -0.40 -20.86
C VAL A 47 11.82 0.39 -21.33
N ASN A 48 12.28 0.19 -22.57
CA ASN A 48 13.41 0.95 -23.12
C ASN A 48 13.14 2.45 -23.13
N ARG A 49 11.92 2.88 -23.52
CA ARG A 49 11.53 4.29 -23.46
C ARG A 49 11.50 4.83 -22.03
N LEU A 50 11.05 4.02 -21.06
CA LEU A 50 11.03 4.40 -19.64
C LEU A 50 12.43 4.57 -19.07
N MET A 51 13.34 3.62 -19.34
CA MET A 51 14.75 3.67 -18.91
C MET A 51 15.52 4.82 -19.58
N ALA A 52 15.16 5.19 -20.81
CA ALA A 52 15.75 6.32 -21.51
C ALA A 52 15.24 7.69 -21.02
N ARG A 53 14.23 7.76 -20.13
CA ARG A 53 13.72 9.04 -19.63
C ARG A 53 14.76 9.71 -18.75
N THR A 54 15.09 10.94 -19.12
CA THR A 54 15.97 11.82 -18.36
C THR A 54 15.23 13.09 -17.96
N VAL A 55 15.48 13.57 -16.74
CA VAL A 55 15.08 14.89 -16.25
C VAL A 55 16.34 15.57 -15.73
N ASP A 56 16.56 16.82 -16.13
CA ASP A 56 17.77 17.59 -15.79
C ASP A 56 19.09 16.85 -16.09
N GLY A 57 19.10 16.06 -17.18
CA GLY A 57 20.26 15.27 -17.61
C GLY A 57 20.50 13.98 -16.82
N GLN A 58 19.67 13.65 -15.83
CA GLN A 58 19.78 12.44 -15.02
C GLN A 58 18.68 11.43 -15.38
N GLN A 59 19.04 10.14 -15.42
CA GLN A 59 18.09 9.05 -15.65
C GLN A 59 17.17 8.87 -14.44
N LEU A 60 15.86 8.82 -14.68
CA LEU A 60 14.87 8.64 -13.61
C LEU A 60 14.84 7.22 -13.04
N LEU A 61 15.14 6.22 -13.87
CA LEU A 61 15.06 4.81 -13.53
C LEU A 61 16.25 4.07 -14.14
N GLN A 62 16.94 3.29 -13.31
CA GLN A 62 18.02 2.38 -13.70
C GLN A 62 17.67 0.97 -13.21
N CYS A 63 17.83 -0.01 -14.10
CA CYS A 63 17.66 -1.43 -13.84
C CYS A 63 18.93 -2.15 -14.32
N ASN A 64 19.78 -2.54 -13.38
CA ASN A 64 21.03 -3.22 -13.69
C ASN A 64 20.77 -4.69 -14.02
N GLU A 65 21.50 -5.21 -15.00
CA GLU A 65 21.33 -6.59 -15.50
C GLU A 65 19.88 -6.90 -15.90
N GLN A 66 19.27 -5.97 -16.63
CA GLN A 66 17.87 -6.07 -17.06
C GLN A 66 17.65 -7.30 -17.95
N THR A 67 16.71 -8.17 -17.55
CA THR A 67 16.22 -9.25 -18.41
C THR A 67 14.69 -9.24 -18.48
N LEU A 68 14.15 -9.41 -19.70
CA LEU A 68 12.71 -9.56 -19.94
C LEU A 68 12.42 -11.00 -20.38
N GLY A 69 11.38 -11.62 -19.84
CA GLY A 69 10.99 -13.01 -20.17
C GLY A 69 9.58 -13.35 -19.71
N GLY A 70 9.28 -14.64 -19.48
CA GLY A 70 8.02 -15.06 -18.82
C GLY A 70 7.04 -15.91 -19.65
N TYR A 71 7.45 -16.39 -20.83
CA TYR A 71 6.62 -17.29 -21.66
C TYR A 71 6.07 -18.48 -20.84
N PRO A 72 4.83 -18.95 -21.09
CA PRO A 72 3.87 -18.45 -22.09
C PRO A 72 2.83 -17.45 -21.58
N PHE A 73 2.66 -17.30 -20.27
CA PHE A 73 1.46 -16.62 -19.73
C PHE A 73 1.72 -15.24 -19.11
N ARG A 74 3.00 -14.89 -18.91
CA ARG A 74 3.39 -13.64 -18.26
C ARG A 74 4.53 -12.93 -18.99
N LEU A 75 4.73 -11.68 -18.63
CA LEU A 75 5.91 -10.90 -18.93
C LEU A 75 6.56 -10.54 -17.59
N SER A 76 7.84 -10.84 -17.44
CA SER A 76 8.61 -10.63 -16.22
C SER A 76 9.86 -9.84 -16.57
N LEU A 77 9.99 -8.65 -16.00
CA LEU A 77 11.21 -7.84 -16.02
C LEU A 77 11.96 -8.08 -14.71
N THR A 78 13.22 -8.47 -14.78
CA THR A 78 14.07 -8.63 -13.60
C THR A 78 15.32 -7.78 -13.68
N CYS A 79 15.76 -7.27 -12.54
CA CYS A 79 16.98 -6.49 -12.37
C CYS A 79 17.76 -7.06 -11.18
N ALA A 80 19.10 -7.08 -11.25
CA ALA A 80 19.94 -7.40 -10.10
C ALA A 80 19.90 -6.31 -9.02
N SER A 81 19.73 -5.05 -9.45
CA SER A 81 19.50 -3.90 -8.58
C SER A 81 18.74 -2.82 -9.32
N TYR A 82 18.03 -1.97 -8.59
CA TYR A 82 17.32 -0.82 -9.15
C TYR A 82 17.75 0.49 -8.49
N ARG A 83 17.63 1.58 -9.25
CA ARG A 83 17.72 2.95 -8.74
C ARG A 83 16.65 3.81 -9.39
N ILE A 84 15.88 4.51 -8.58
CA ILE A 84 14.87 5.47 -8.97
C ILE A 84 15.31 6.81 -8.41
N GLN A 85 15.39 7.83 -9.25
CA GLN A 85 15.77 9.17 -8.84
C GLN A 85 14.68 10.15 -9.28
N ASP A 86 14.29 11.02 -8.36
CA ASP A 86 13.48 12.20 -8.65
C ASP A 86 14.36 13.45 -8.48
N PRO A 87 14.91 14.00 -9.59
CA PRO A 87 15.77 15.19 -9.54
C PRO A 87 15.08 16.41 -8.93
N ARG A 88 13.75 16.51 -9.02
CA ARG A 88 13.00 17.68 -8.55
C ARG A 88 12.83 17.68 -7.04
N SER A 89 12.48 16.53 -6.47
CA SER A 89 12.32 16.39 -5.02
C SER A 89 13.62 16.03 -4.31
N GLY A 90 14.67 15.65 -5.05
CA GLY A 90 15.97 15.26 -4.49
C GLY A 90 15.98 13.86 -3.87
N TRP A 91 14.86 13.12 -3.92
CA TRP A 91 14.77 11.77 -3.40
C TRP A 91 15.31 10.74 -4.40
N GLN A 92 16.04 9.77 -3.87
CA GLN A 92 16.54 8.61 -4.59
C GLN A 92 16.18 7.35 -3.82
N ALA A 93 15.52 6.41 -4.47
CA ALA A 93 15.29 5.08 -3.95
C ALA A 93 16.21 4.08 -4.67
N GLU A 94 16.87 3.20 -3.92
CA GLU A 94 17.66 2.11 -4.48
C GLU A 94 17.46 0.83 -3.70
N GLY A 95 17.68 -0.31 -4.33
CA GLY A 95 17.48 -1.60 -3.68
C GLY A 95 18.05 -2.76 -4.46
N GLY A 96 17.87 -3.95 -3.88
CA GLY A 96 18.38 -5.22 -4.40
C GLY A 96 17.60 -5.75 -5.60
N PRO A 97 17.58 -7.07 -5.78
CA PRO A 97 16.85 -7.70 -6.87
C PRO A 97 15.40 -7.24 -6.92
N LEU A 98 14.95 -6.90 -8.13
CA LEU A 98 13.59 -6.47 -8.39
C LEU A 98 13.01 -7.30 -9.52
N ARG A 99 11.76 -7.71 -9.34
CA ARG A 99 10.97 -8.45 -10.33
C ARG A 99 9.64 -7.74 -10.55
N ALA A 100 9.43 -7.22 -11.75
CA ALA A 100 8.14 -6.68 -12.17
C ALA A 100 7.44 -7.68 -13.11
N ILE A 101 6.18 -7.99 -12.83
CA ILE A 101 5.39 -9.02 -13.48
C ILE A 101 4.09 -8.42 -14.01
N TRP A 102 3.78 -8.74 -15.26
CA TRP A 102 2.49 -8.46 -15.91
C TRP A 102 1.93 -9.77 -16.47
N GLN A 103 0.63 -9.98 -16.33
CA GLN A 103 -0.04 -11.11 -16.98
C GLN A 103 -0.43 -10.70 -18.40
N VAL A 104 -0.17 -11.55 -19.39
CA VAL A 104 -0.45 -11.21 -20.80
C VAL A 104 -1.97 -11.03 -21.03
N TYR A 105 -2.79 -11.74 -20.26
CA TYR A 105 -4.26 -11.63 -20.27
C TYR A 105 -4.82 -10.55 -19.32
N ALA A 106 -3.98 -9.91 -18.51
CA ALA A 106 -4.36 -8.78 -17.65
C ALA A 106 -3.25 -7.71 -17.65
N PRO A 107 -3.01 -7.06 -18.82
CA PRO A 107 -1.87 -6.15 -19.00
C PRO A 107 -1.97 -4.89 -18.16
N ASN A 108 -3.16 -4.61 -17.60
CA ASN A 108 -3.41 -3.44 -16.77
C ASN A 108 -3.06 -3.66 -15.30
N LEU A 109 -2.49 -4.80 -14.90
CA LEU A 109 -1.98 -5.06 -13.56
C LEU A 109 -0.48 -5.33 -13.62
N ALA A 110 0.29 -4.47 -12.94
CA ALA A 110 1.70 -4.68 -12.67
C ALA A 110 1.87 -5.12 -11.22
N VAL A 111 2.67 -6.15 -10.98
CA VAL A 111 3.10 -6.56 -9.64
C VAL A 111 4.62 -6.45 -9.59
N ILE A 112 5.14 -5.74 -8.60
CA ILE A 112 6.57 -5.51 -8.38
C ILE A 112 6.93 -6.22 -7.08
N GLU A 113 7.96 -7.04 -7.10
CA GLU A 113 8.48 -7.72 -5.92
C GLU A 113 9.96 -7.38 -5.78
N THR A 114 10.38 -7.10 -4.55
CA THR A 114 11.77 -6.91 -4.21
C THR A 114 12.04 -7.53 -2.84
N GLU A 115 13.22 -8.13 -2.71
CA GLU A 115 13.61 -8.86 -1.51
C GLU A 115 14.76 -8.14 -0.82
N ASN A 116 14.82 -8.28 0.50
CA ASN A 116 15.92 -7.90 1.39
C ASN A 116 15.99 -6.43 1.79
N ARG A 117 16.24 -5.49 0.88
CA ARG A 117 16.62 -4.13 1.27
C ARG A 117 16.24 -3.07 0.24
N ALA A 118 15.67 -1.97 0.73
CA ALA A 118 15.47 -0.74 0.00
C ALA A 118 15.99 0.45 0.83
N THR A 119 16.71 1.36 0.18
CA THR A 119 17.22 2.59 0.77
C THR A 119 16.60 3.78 0.06
N LEU A 120 16.06 4.72 0.82
CA LEU A 120 15.52 5.99 0.34
C LEU A 120 16.39 7.13 0.88
N THR A 121 17.02 7.90 0.01
CA THR A 121 17.95 8.97 0.36
C THR A 121 17.49 10.29 -0.24
N HIS A 122 17.45 11.35 0.56
CA HIS A 122 17.25 12.71 0.10
C HIS A 122 18.61 13.37 -0.14
N GLN A 123 19.05 13.37 -1.40
CA GLN A 123 20.38 13.82 -1.84
C GLN A 123 20.77 15.21 -1.31
N PRO A 124 19.89 16.24 -1.32
CA PRO A 124 20.25 17.58 -0.85
C PRO A 124 20.60 17.64 0.64
N THR A 125 19.98 16.79 1.47
CA THR A 125 20.18 16.79 2.94
C THR A 125 21.07 15.68 3.45
N GLY A 126 21.33 14.65 2.63
CA GLY A 126 21.98 13.41 3.05
C GLY A 126 21.14 12.53 3.98
N GLN A 127 19.88 12.88 4.25
CA GLN A 127 18.98 12.06 5.05
C GLN A 127 18.68 10.76 4.31
N SER A 128 18.77 9.62 5.01
CA SER A 128 18.42 8.32 4.46
C SER A 128 17.54 7.51 5.41
N PHE A 129 16.75 6.64 4.79
CA PHE A 129 15.89 5.66 5.40
C PHE A 129 16.20 4.30 4.79
N GLU A 130 16.50 3.33 5.62
CA GLU A 130 16.71 1.95 5.21
C GLU A 130 15.52 1.12 5.67
N MET A 131 14.93 0.37 4.74
CA MET A 131 13.93 -0.65 5.01
C MET A 131 14.52 -2.01 4.66
N VAL A 132 14.51 -2.93 5.62
CA VAL A 132 14.87 -4.34 5.43
C VAL A 132 13.64 -5.18 5.69
N ALA A 133 13.30 -6.09 4.78
CA ALA A 133 12.11 -6.93 4.87
C ALA A 133 12.35 -8.28 4.18
N SER A 134 11.65 -9.32 4.62
CA SER A 134 11.75 -10.65 3.98
C SER A 134 11.07 -10.66 2.61
N LEU A 135 10.02 -9.86 2.43
CA LEU A 135 9.36 -9.62 1.15
C LEU A 135 8.79 -8.20 1.11
N MET A 136 8.98 -7.52 -0.01
CA MET A 136 8.25 -6.30 -0.36
C MET A 136 7.54 -6.53 -1.69
N ARG A 137 6.22 -6.32 -1.72
CA ARG A 137 5.43 -6.43 -2.93
C ARG A 137 4.61 -5.16 -3.15
N GLY A 138 4.77 -4.55 -4.32
CA GLY A 138 3.91 -3.51 -4.84
C GLY A 138 2.96 -4.06 -5.90
N SER A 139 1.78 -3.49 -6.04
CA SER A 139 0.95 -3.69 -7.23
C SER A 139 0.30 -2.40 -7.67
N VAL A 140 0.17 -2.22 -8.98
CA VAL A 140 -0.50 -1.06 -9.56
C VAL A 140 -1.42 -1.54 -10.66
N ARG A 141 -2.67 -1.07 -10.61
CA ARG A 141 -3.69 -1.32 -11.62
C ARG A 141 -3.98 -0.05 -12.40
N PHE A 142 -4.02 -0.17 -13.71
CA PHE A 142 -4.21 0.94 -14.63
C PHE A 142 -5.54 0.82 -15.38
N SER A 143 -6.04 1.94 -15.89
CA SER A 143 -7.18 2.00 -16.81
C SER A 143 -6.89 3.08 -17.86
N PRO A 144 -7.31 2.89 -19.13
CA PRO A 144 -7.17 3.92 -20.17
C PRO A 144 -7.74 5.29 -19.77
N SER A 145 -8.79 5.31 -18.95
CA SER A 145 -9.50 6.54 -18.55
C SER A 145 -8.95 7.21 -17.29
N ALA A 146 -8.27 6.48 -16.41
CA ALA A 146 -7.96 6.95 -15.05
C ALA A 146 -6.47 6.88 -14.68
N PHE A 147 -5.60 6.52 -15.64
CA PHE A 147 -4.18 6.23 -15.47
C PHE A 147 -3.90 5.17 -14.38
N VAL A 148 -4.10 5.46 -13.09
CA VAL A 148 -4.01 4.54 -11.96
C VAL A 148 -5.37 4.40 -11.24
N THR A 149 -5.84 3.15 -11.09
CA THR A 149 -7.11 2.80 -10.42
C THR A 149 -6.92 2.14 -9.06
N ARG A 150 -5.75 1.59 -8.80
CA ARG A 150 -5.35 1.05 -7.49
C ARG A 150 -3.84 0.99 -7.41
N ALA A 151 -3.28 1.37 -6.27
CA ALA A 151 -1.91 1.06 -5.91
C ALA A 151 -1.91 0.36 -4.56
N SER A 152 -1.00 -0.58 -4.36
CA SER A 152 -0.88 -1.32 -3.11
C SER A 152 0.59 -1.65 -2.86
N PHE A 153 0.97 -1.67 -1.59
CA PHE A 153 2.29 -2.03 -1.13
C PHE A 153 2.16 -2.86 0.14
N GLU A 154 2.85 -3.98 0.20
CA GLU A 154 2.91 -4.87 1.36
C GLU A 154 4.38 -5.17 1.68
N ALA A 155 4.71 -5.22 2.96
CA ALA A 155 6.02 -5.61 3.45
C ALA A 155 5.87 -6.63 4.60
N THR A 156 6.63 -7.73 4.52
CA THR A 156 6.65 -8.79 5.53
C THR A 156 7.90 -8.65 6.39
N GLU A 157 7.71 -8.72 7.71
CA GLU A 157 8.74 -8.53 8.73
C GLU A 157 9.62 -7.28 8.51
N PRO A 158 9.06 -6.09 8.17
CA PRO A 158 9.89 -4.96 7.86
C PRO A 158 10.54 -4.37 9.12
N THR A 159 11.79 -3.94 8.97
CA THR A 159 12.52 -3.10 9.91
C THR A 159 12.94 -1.80 9.24
N PHE A 160 12.75 -0.67 9.92
CA PHE A 160 13.17 0.65 9.42
C PHE A 160 14.22 1.27 10.31
N ALA A 161 15.23 1.86 9.67
CA ALA A 161 16.26 2.67 10.30
C ALA A 161 16.40 4.00 9.57
N SER A 162 16.77 5.06 10.29
CA SER A 162 17.14 6.35 9.70
C SER A 162 18.54 6.73 10.13
N ASN A 163 19.31 7.34 9.23
CA ASN A 163 20.62 7.89 9.57
C ASN A 163 20.55 9.20 10.38
N ASN A 164 19.36 9.81 10.51
CA ASN A 164 19.18 11.01 11.30
C ASN A 164 19.19 10.67 12.81
N PRO A 165 20.16 11.13 13.61
CA PRO A 165 20.28 10.76 15.02
C PRO A 165 19.10 11.23 15.88
N GLN A 166 18.50 12.38 15.55
CA GLN A 166 17.34 12.90 16.26
C GLN A 166 16.13 12.02 16.02
N LEU A 167 15.92 11.61 14.76
CA LEU A 167 14.81 10.72 14.43
C LEU A 167 15.06 9.32 15.01
N ALA A 168 16.25 8.76 14.83
CA ALA A 168 16.62 7.46 15.38
C ALA A 168 16.52 7.41 16.91
N SER A 169 16.85 8.50 17.62
CA SER A 169 16.66 8.56 19.07
C SER A 169 15.20 8.68 19.49
N LEU A 170 14.37 9.38 18.70
CA LEU A 170 12.94 9.59 18.97
C LEU A 170 12.13 8.31 18.76
N ILE A 171 12.22 7.70 17.57
CA ILE A 171 11.38 6.56 17.18
C ILE A 171 12.09 5.21 17.34
N GLY A 172 13.42 5.18 17.40
CA GLY A 172 14.19 3.93 17.42
C GLY A 172 14.05 3.13 16.13
N ASP A 173 14.49 1.87 16.17
CA ASP A 173 14.21 0.90 15.11
C ASP A 173 12.71 0.61 15.11
N ILE A 174 12.04 0.86 13.99
CA ILE A 174 10.65 0.45 13.80
C ILE A 174 10.67 -0.98 13.28
N LYS A 175 9.84 -1.85 13.85
CA LYS A 175 9.67 -3.23 13.39
C LYS A 175 8.19 -3.57 13.31
N ALA A 176 7.80 -4.43 12.38
CA ALA A 176 6.45 -4.97 12.31
C ALA A 176 6.50 -6.41 11.78
N LYS A 177 5.45 -7.19 12.01
CA LYS A 177 5.26 -8.49 11.36
C LYS A 177 4.78 -8.32 9.93
N ALA A 178 3.89 -7.38 9.70
CA ALA A 178 3.38 -7.02 8.38
C ALA A 178 3.03 -5.54 8.34
N MET A 179 3.22 -4.91 7.20
CA MET A 179 2.69 -3.58 6.91
C MET A 179 2.11 -3.53 5.53
N GLU A 180 0.98 -2.83 5.40
CA GLU A 180 0.23 -2.72 4.17
C GLU A 180 -0.20 -1.27 3.94
N PHE A 181 -0.17 -0.86 2.69
CA PHE A 181 -0.60 0.44 2.22
C PHE A 181 -1.37 0.29 0.92
N HIS A 182 -2.56 0.86 0.86
CA HIS A 182 -3.44 0.78 -0.30
C HIS A 182 -3.99 2.15 -0.66
N LEU A 183 -4.06 2.41 -1.96
CA LEU A 183 -4.60 3.63 -2.57
C LEU A 183 -5.58 3.25 -3.68
N ARG A 184 -6.70 3.96 -3.76
CA ARG A 184 -7.61 3.88 -4.92
C ARG A 184 -8.46 5.15 -5.03
N PRO A 185 -8.88 5.56 -6.24
CA PRO A 185 -9.96 6.52 -6.37
C PRO A 185 -11.22 6.02 -5.66
N THR A 186 -11.97 6.92 -5.01
CA THR A 186 -13.24 6.56 -4.39
C THR A 186 -14.24 6.16 -5.49
N PRO A 187 -14.90 4.98 -5.41
CA PRO A 187 -15.72 4.45 -6.51
C PRO A 187 -16.79 5.41 -7.03
N ASP A 188 -17.49 6.10 -6.14
CA ASP A 188 -18.59 7.02 -6.49
C ASP A 188 -18.13 8.47 -6.70
N GLN A 189 -16.89 8.79 -6.32
CA GLN A 189 -16.31 10.14 -6.37
C GLN A 189 -14.85 10.04 -6.82
N PRO A 190 -14.58 9.80 -8.12
CA PRO A 190 -13.24 9.46 -8.60
C PRO A 190 -12.21 10.58 -8.44
N ALA A 191 -12.62 11.82 -8.16
CA ALA A 191 -11.70 12.90 -7.80
C ALA A 191 -11.08 12.72 -6.40
N ASN A 192 -11.74 11.95 -5.52
CA ASN A 192 -11.27 11.64 -4.18
C ASN A 192 -10.34 10.43 -4.19
N LEU A 193 -9.44 10.38 -3.21
CA LEU A 193 -8.47 9.29 -3.05
C LEU A 193 -8.70 8.60 -1.70
N ASP A 194 -9.13 7.33 -1.74
CA ASP A 194 -9.16 6.46 -0.56
C ASP A 194 -7.74 5.97 -0.27
N VAL A 195 -7.32 6.11 0.98
CA VAL A 195 -6.04 5.65 1.52
C VAL A 195 -6.32 4.68 2.67
N SER A 196 -5.59 3.56 2.71
CA SER A 196 -5.62 2.62 3.83
C SER A 196 -4.21 2.22 4.20
N LEU A 197 -3.95 2.22 5.51
CA LEU A 197 -2.71 1.80 6.15
C LEU A 197 -3.06 0.69 7.13
N ALA A 198 -2.31 -0.40 7.14
CA ALA A 198 -2.43 -1.44 8.15
C ALA A 198 -1.05 -1.91 8.61
N ALA A 199 -0.97 -2.31 9.87
CA ALA A 199 0.24 -2.90 10.43
C ALA A 199 -0.13 -3.97 11.45
N THR A 200 0.69 -5.02 11.51
CA THR A 200 0.58 -6.10 12.50
C THR A 200 1.85 -6.15 13.33
N ASP A 201 1.70 -6.23 14.64
CA ASP A 201 2.79 -6.24 15.63
C ASP A 201 3.81 -5.11 15.39
N PHE A 202 3.31 -3.92 15.08
CA PHE A 202 4.13 -2.72 14.92
C PHE A 202 4.69 -2.30 16.27
N ALA A 203 6.02 -2.16 16.33
CA ALA A 203 6.74 -1.78 17.53
C ALA A 203 7.77 -0.69 17.18
N SER A 204 7.91 0.28 18.08
CA SER A 204 8.99 1.28 18.02
C SER A 204 9.42 1.67 19.43
N ARG A 205 10.46 2.49 19.58
CA ARG A 205 10.83 3.01 20.91
C ARG A 205 9.76 3.96 21.47
N ALA A 206 9.07 4.67 20.59
CA ALA A 206 8.10 5.69 20.96
C ALA A 206 6.70 5.14 21.24
N LEU A 207 6.38 3.96 20.70
CA LEU A 207 5.04 3.38 20.74
C LEU A 207 5.10 1.91 21.18
N PRO A 208 4.18 1.46 22.04
CA PRO A 208 4.06 0.05 22.36
C PRO A 208 3.62 -0.76 21.14
N ASP A 209 3.74 -2.08 21.25
CA ASP A 209 3.28 -3.03 20.26
C ASP A 209 1.80 -2.79 19.94
N LEU A 210 1.51 -2.54 18.66
CA LEU A 210 0.17 -2.27 18.17
C LEU A 210 -0.11 -3.01 16.87
N SER A 211 -1.37 -3.38 16.68
CA SER A 211 -1.87 -3.96 15.43
C SER A 211 -3.13 -3.23 15.02
N GLY A 212 -3.34 -2.98 13.73
CA GLY A 212 -4.56 -2.32 13.31
C GLY A 212 -4.49 -1.72 11.92
N GLN A 213 -5.55 -1.00 11.58
CA GLN A 213 -5.68 -0.30 10.32
C GLN A 213 -6.29 1.08 10.51
N VAL A 214 -5.87 2.02 9.67
CA VAL A 214 -6.47 3.35 9.54
C VAL A 214 -6.74 3.58 8.07
N SER A 215 -7.95 4.02 7.75
CA SER A 215 -8.37 4.39 6.40
C SER A 215 -8.94 5.79 6.40
N PHE A 216 -8.64 6.54 5.36
CA PHE A 216 -9.18 7.88 5.20
C PHE A 216 -9.31 8.25 3.72
N THR A 217 -10.24 9.15 3.42
CA THR A 217 -10.44 9.65 2.05
C THR A 217 -9.98 11.09 1.95
N LEU A 218 -9.02 11.37 1.05
CA LEU A 218 -8.60 12.71 0.67
C LEU A 218 -9.58 13.27 -0.36
N VAL A 219 -10.38 14.25 0.03
CA VAL A 219 -11.34 14.90 -0.86
C VAL A 219 -10.57 15.66 -1.95
N GLY A 220 -10.86 15.42 -3.23
CA GLY A 220 -10.09 15.99 -4.34
C GLY A 220 -8.60 15.56 -4.38
N GLY A 221 -8.19 14.55 -3.61
CA GLY A 221 -6.78 14.19 -3.48
C GLY A 221 -6.15 13.57 -4.73
N LEU A 222 -6.97 13.00 -5.63
CA LEU A 222 -6.43 12.30 -6.80
C LEU A 222 -5.75 13.25 -7.79
N GLU A 223 -6.38 14.39 -8.08
CA GLU A 223 -5.84 15.37 -9.03
C GLU A 223 -4.53 15.96 -8.53
N ALA A 224 -4.45 16.28 -7.24
CA ALA A 224 -3.25 16.80 -6.61
C ALA A 224 -2.07 15.81 -6.68
N VAL A 225 -2.35 14.50 -6.56
CA VAL A 225 -1.32 13.44 -6.65
C VAL A 225 -0.91 13.15 -8.10
N LEU A 226 -1.85 13.14 -9.05
CA LEU A 226 -1.57 12.73 -10.44
C LEU A 226 -1.11 13.87 -11.34
N HIS A 227 -1.60 15.08 -11.13
CA HIS A 227 -1.41 16.19 -12.08
C HIS A 227 -0.47 17.29 -11.58
N ASN A 228 -0.10 17.29 -10.29
CA ASN A 228 0.87 18.26 -9.82
C ASN A 228 2.31 17.78 -10.03
N GLN A 229 3.07 18.57 -10.80
CA GLN A 229 4.49 18.36 -11.06
C GLN A 229 5.42 18.88 -9.94
N GLY A 230 4.85 19.54 -8.92
CA GLY A 230 5.53 20.02 -7.73
C GLY A 230 5.15 19.21 -6.49
N ASN A 231 4.85 19.89 -5.38
CA ASN A 231 4.46 19.24 -4.13
C ASN A 231 2.97 18.83 -4.14
N PRO A 232 2.64 17.53 -4.22
CA PRO A 232 1.25 17.07 -4.34
C PRO A 232 0.42 17.44 -3.10
N ALA A 233 1.01 17.42 -1.92
CA ALA A 233 0.30 17.74 -0.71
C ALA A 233 0.00 19.24 -0.60
N ARG A 234 0.89 20.13 -1.06
CA ARG A 234 0.58 21.56 -1.18
C ARG A 234 -0.57 21.83 -2.14
N ALA A 235 -0.57 21.20 -3.32
CA ALA A 235 -1.71 21.33 -4.24
C ALA A 235 -3.01 20.84 -3.61
N TRP A 236 -2.96 19.73 -2.87
CA TRP A 236 -4.13 19.23 -2.18
C TRP A 236 -4.64 20.19 -1.09
N LEU A 237 -3.75 20.83 -0.32
CA LEU A 237 -4.12 21.86 0.66
C LEU A 237 -4.75 23.10 -0.01
N GLU A 238 -4.25 23.48 -1.19
CA GLU A 238 -4.81 24.59 -1.98
C GLU A 238 -6.19 24.24 -2.58
N GLN A 239 -6.42 22.96 -2.89
CA GLN A 239 -7.66 22.47 -3.50
C GLN A 239 -8.77 22.18 -2.48
N SER A 240 -8.46 21.42 -1.42
CA SER A 240 -9.46 21.03 -0.41
C SER A 240 -8.92 21.02 1.02
N GLY A 241 -7.75 20.42 1.24
CA GLY A 241 -7.22 20.09 2.57
C GLY A 241 -8.15 19.21 3.42
N LYS A 242 -9.16 18.54 2.86
CA LYS A 242 -10.20 17.82 3.63
C LYS A 242 -10.01 16.31 3.61
N VAL A 243 -10.10 15.71 4.79
CA VAL A 243 -10.10 14.28 5.02
C VAL A 243 -11.47 13.86 5.55
N ASN A 244 -12.23 13.11 4.74
CA ASN A 244 -13.56 12.65 5.11
C ASN A 244 -13.98 11.42 4.28
N PRO A 245 -14.32 10.28 4.92
CA PRO A 245 -14.23 10.03 6.36
C PRO A 245 -12.80 9.63 6.75
N LEU A 246 -12.44 9.78 8.03
CA LEU A 246 -11.36 9.05 8.68
C LEU A 246 -11.96 7.97 9.57
N ALA A 247 -11.45 6.75 9.47
CA ALA A 247 -11.82 5.63 10.31
C ALA A 247 -10.61 4.76 10.64
N GLY A 248 -10.56 4.16 11.81
CA GLY A 248 -9.48 3.25 12.17
C GLY A 248 -9.86 2.30 13.29
N ASN A 249 -9.16 1.19 13.36
CA ASN A 249 -9.25 0.22 14.45
C ASN A 249 -7.83 -0.19 14.83
N ILE A 250 -7.44 0.08 16.07
CA ILE A 250 -6.08 -0.12 16.58
C ILE A 250 -6.16 -0.92 17.88
N GLU A 251 -5.47 -2.04 17.93
CA GLU A 251 -5.30 -2.89 19.09
C GLU A 251 -3.98 -2.57 19.78
N ILE A 252 -4.03 -2.27 21.07
CA ILE A 252 -2.87 -2.01 21.93
C ILE A 252 -3.04 -2.90 23.17
N GLY A 253 -2.27 -3.98 23.26
CA GLY A 253 -2.43 -5.02 24.28
C GLY A 253 -3.81 -5.66 24.26
N GLN A 254 -4.63 -5.39 25.29
CA GLN A 254 -6.02 -5.86 25.39
C GLN A 254 -7.07 -4.81 25.01
N LYS A 255 -6.64 -3.58 24.70
CA LYS A 255 -7.55 -2.48 24.36
C LYS A 255 -7.73 -2.38 22.86
N THR A 256 -8.95 -2.12 22.42
CA THR A 256 -9.28 -1.80 21.04
C THR A 256 -9.71 -0.34 20.96
N ILE A 257 -9.03 0.44 20.12
CA ILE A 257 -9.31 1.85 19.88
C ILE A 257 -9.91 1.99 18.49
N LYS A 258 -11.20 2.32 18.42
CA LYS A 258 -11.85 2.69 17.16
C LYS A 258 -11.86 4.20 17.01
N LEU A 259 -11.34 4.69 15.89
CA LEU A 259 -11.31 6.10 15.53
C LEU A 259 -12.33 6.36 14.43
N SER A 260 -13.06 7.47 14.50
CA SER A 260 -13.93 7.93 13.42
C SER A 260 -14.09 9.43 13.46
N GLY A 261 -14.06 10.11 12.32
CA GLY A 261 -14.36 11.53 12.25
C GLY A 261 -13.85 12.17 10.98
N ASP A 262 -13.88 13.50 10.97
CA ASP A 262 -13.48 14.32 9.83
C ASP A 262 -12.38 15.28 10.25
N LEU A 263 -11.40 15.47 9.36
CA LEU A 263 -10.32 16.41 9.53
C LEU A 263 -10.25 17.37 8.34
N ALA A 264 -9.77 18.58 8.61
CA ALA A 264 -9.38 19.54 7.60
C ALA A 264 -8.02 20.11 7.96
N PHE A 265 -7.21 20.40 6.95
CA PHE A 265 -5.91 21.03 7.08
C PHE A 265 -6.02 22.42 6.47
N ASP A 266 -5.52 23.42 7.18
CA ASP A 266 -5.46 24.77 6.65
C ASP A 266 -4.31 24.92 5.64
N ARG A 267 -4.17 26.11 5.06
CA ARG A 267 -3.10 26.42 4.09
C ARG A 267 -1.69 26.33 4.67
N LEU A 268 -1.55 26.36 6.00
CA LEU A 268 -0.28 26.15 6.70
C LEU A 268 -0.03 24.67 7.03
N GLY A 269 -0.94 23.78 6.63
CA GLY A 269 -0.87 22.35 6.88
C GLY A 269 -1.27 21.97 8.31
N MET A 270 -1.92 22.87 9.07
CA MET A 270 -2.32 22.59 10.45
C MET A 270 -3.67 21.88 10.51
N ALA A 271 -3.72 20.77 11.25
CA ALA A 271 -4.92 19.94 11.39
C ALA A 271 -6.00 20.59 12.28
N ASN A 272 -7.25 20.50 11.84
CA ASN A 272 -8.45 20.96 12.52
C ASN A 272 -9.57 19.93 12.33
N GLY A 273 -10.33 19.62 13.38
CA GLY A 273 -11.45 18.69 13.26
C GLY A 273 -11.83 18.01 14.56
N LEU A 274 -12.73 17.04 14.44
CA LEU A 274 -13.23 16.25 15.57
C LEU A 274 -13.13 14.77 15.24
N ILE A 275 -12.39 14.04 16.06
CA ILE A 275 -12.27 12.59 16.01
C ILE A 275 -12.94 12.00 17.25
N LYS A 276 -13.89 11.09 17.03
CA LYS A 276 -14.41 10.24 18.09
C LYS A 276 -13.49 9.05 18.26
N ALA A 277 -13.02 8.84 19.48
CA ALA A 277 -12.22 7.69 19.87
C ALA A 277 -13.01 6.82 20.83
N ARG A 278 -13.30 5.58 20.44
CA ARG A 278 -13.91 4.57 21.30
C ARG A 278 -12.81 3.69 21.85
N ILE A 279 -12.60 3.74 23.16
CA ILE A 279 -11.61 2.93 23.86
C ILE A 279 -12.35 1.77 24.51
N LEU A 280 -12.18 0.59 23.93
CA LEU A 280 -12.92 -0.61 24.23
C LEU A 280 -12.02 -1.66 24.88
N ASN A 281 -12.59 -2.47 25.77
CA ASN A 281 -11.93 -3.58 26.43
C ASN A 281 -12.82 -4.84 26.29
N PRO A 282 -12.21 -6.04 26.26
CA PRO A 282 -12.97 -7.27 26.44
C PRO A 282 -13.66 -7.27 27.82
N PRO A 283 -14.77 -7.98 27.95
CA PRO A 283 -15.40 -8.19 29.25
C PRO A 283 -14.45 -8.96 30.19
N ALA A 284 -14.65 -8.80 31.51
CA ALA A 284 -13.69 -9.24 32.52
C ALA A 284 -13.41 -10.75 32.51
N ASP A 285 -14.38 -11.55 32.08
CA ASP A 285 -14.32 -13.01 31.91
C ASP A 285 -13.50 -13.44 30.68
N GLN A 286 -13.30 -12.54 29.71
CA GLN A 286 -12.52 -12.75 28.49
C GLN A 286 -11.18 -12.00 28.48
N ALA A 287 -10.85 -11.30 29.57
CA ALA A 287 -9.60 -10.57 29.69
C ALA A 287 -8.42 -11.54 29.74
N ASN A 288 -7.46 -11.37 28.82
CA ASN A 288 -6.25 -12.18 28.79
C ASN A 288 -5.13 -11.51 29.61
N PRO A 289 -4.72 -12.09 30.77
CA PRO A 289 -3.70 -11.49 31.64
C PRO A 289 -2.33 -11.36 30.97
N VAL A 290 -2.05 -12.11 29.90
CA VAL A 290 -0.80 -12.03 29.12
C VAL A 290 -0.78 -10.80 28.20
N ARG A 291 -1.96 -10.31 27.77
CA ARG A 291 -2.12 -9.12 26.92
C ARG A 291 -2.41 -7.85 27.73
N THR A 292 -2.39 -7.93 29.05
CA THR A 292 -2.66 -6.78 29.91
C THR A 292 -1.54 -5.77 29.82
N LEU A 293 -1.90 -4.55 29.44
CA LEU A 293 -0.95 -3.47 29.33
C LEU A 293 -0.40 -3.13 30.74
N THR A 294 0.91 -2.97 30.88
CA THR A 294 1.54 -2.54 32.13
C THR A 294 2.23 -1.19 31.94
N ALA A 295 2.27 -0.36 32.99
CA ALA A 295 3.00 0.91 32.95
C ALA A 295 4.50 0.71 32.60
N LYS A 296 5.06 -0.46 32.93
CA LYS A 296 6.46 -0.81 32.71
C LYS A 296 6.77 -1.33 31.30
N LYS A 297 5.80 -1.96 30.60
CA LYS A 297 5.97 -2.42 29.22
C LYS A 297 5.51 -1.39 28.17
N ASP A 298 4.39 -0.72 28.41
CA ASP A 298 3.63 -0.15 27.29
C ASP A 298 3.44 1.37 27.34
N GLY A 299 3.63 2.01 28.50
CA GLY A 299 3.54 3.47 28.70
C GLY A 299 2.15 4.11 28.49
N LEU A 300 1.29 3.50 27.65
CA LEU A 300 0.01 4.05 27.23
C LEU A 300 -1.19 3.55 28.04
N ASN A 301 -1.06 2.49 28.85
CA ASN A 301 -2.21 1.97 29.59
C ASN A 301 -2.84 3.01 30.53
N GLY A 302 -2.00 3.72 31.29
CA GLY A 302 -2.43 4.76 32.22
C GLY A 302 -3.16 5.90 31.50
N PRO A 303 -2.52 6.56 30.51
CA PRO A 303 -3.17 7.59 29.71
C PRO A 303 -4.47 7.14 29.03
N LEU A 304 -4.49 5.95 28.41
CA LEU A 304 -5.71 5.42 27.77
C LEU A 304 -6.82 5.12 28.76
N THR A 305 -6.49 4.62 29.96
CA THR A 305 -7.47 4.36 31.02
C THR A 305 -8.01 5.68 31.59
N ALA A 306 -7.16 6.69 31.80
CA ALA A 306 -7.59 8.02 32.21
C ALA A 306 -8.53 8.66 31.17
N LEU A 307 -8.20 8.56 29.88
CA LEU A 307 -9.08 8.98 28.79
C LEU A 307 -10.42 8.25 28.82
N GLN A 308 -10.40 6.93 28.99
CA GLN A 308 -11.60 6.11 29.05
C GLN A 308 -12.52 6.52 30.23
N LEU A 309 -11.97 6.88 31.39
CA LEU A 309 -12.75 7.34 32.55
C LEU A 309 -13.43 8.70 32.33
N MET A 310 -12.90 9.54 31.44
CA MET A 310 -13.54 10.82 31.07
C MET A 310 -14.59 10.68 29.97
N GLY A 311 -14.56 9.57 29.23
CA GLY A 311 -15.47 9.33 28.12
C GLY A 311 -16.87 8.94 28.57
N LYS A 312 -17.82 9.02 27.64
CA LYS A 312 -19.19 8.53 27.86
C LYS A 312 -19.18 7.00 27.79
N PRO A 313 -19.68 6.28 28.82
CA PRO A 313 -19.76 4.83 28.78
C PRO A 313 -20.53 4.32 27.58
N MET A 314 -20.05 3.26 26.95
CA MET A 314 -20.70 2.64 25.81
C MET A 314 -20.39 1.14 25.70
N LYS A 315 -21.15 0.46 24.84
CA LYS A 315 -20.91 -0.92 24.41
C LYS A 315 -20.84 -0.98 22.88
N ASP A 316 -20.00 -1.85 22.36
CA ASP A 316 -19.84 -2.13 20.93
C ASP A 316 -19.70 -3.65 20.76
N GLY A 317 -20.82 -4.33 20.49
CA GLY A 317 -20.92 -5.77 20.63
C GLY A 317 -20.67 -6.21 22.07
N ASP A 318 -19.76 -7.18 22.25
CA ASP A 318 -19.35 -7.68 23.56
C ASP A 318 -18.32 -6.80 24.25
N LEU A 319 -17.74 -5.82 23.54
CA LEU A 319 -16.73 -4.93 24.09
C LEU A 319 -17.39 -3.80 24.90
N ILE A 320 -16.78 -3.48 26.04
CA ILE A 320 -17.24 -2.42 26.94
C ILE A 320 -16.17 -1.35 27.02
N GLY A 321 -16.60 -0.08 26.99
CA GLY A 321 -15.65 1.01 27.09
C GLY A 321 -16.30 2.37 27.13
N SER A 322 -15.59 3.35 26.57
CA SER A 322 -16.05 4.73 26.56
C SER A 322 -15.75 5.40 25.23
N GLU A 323 -16.64 6.31 24.83
CA GLU A 323 -16.42 7.23 23.70
C GLU A 323 -15.87 8.56 24.22
N VAL A 324 -14.76 9.00 23.65
CA VAL A 324 -14.10 10.26 23.95
C VAL A 324 -14.04 11.10 22.68
N GLU A 325 -14.40 12.37 22.78
CA GLU A 325 -14.23 13.33 21.69
C GLU A 325 -12.83 13.95 21.76
N ILE A 326 -12.07 13.77 20.69
CA ILE A 326 -10.74 14.33 20.48
C ILE A 326 -10.87 15.48 19.49
N LYS A 327 -10.60 16.70 19.97
CA LYS A 327 -10.61 17.91 19.15
C LYS A 327 -9.21 18.23 18.67
N LEU A 328 -9.07 18.47 17.37
CA LEU A 328 -7.88 19.02 16.76
C LEU A 328 -8.13 20.50 16.46
N SER A 329 -7.22 21.36 16.89
CA SER A 329 -7.30 22.80 16.63
C SER A 329 -5.91 23.36 16.40
N ASN A 330 -5.64 23.80 15.17
CA ASN A 330 -4.34 24.26 14.71
C ASN A 330 -3.22 23.28 15.10
N GLY A 331 -3.40 21.99 14.76
CA GLY A 331 -2.48 20.91 15.07
C GLY A 331 -2.45 20.47 16.54
N GLN A 332 -3.04 21.19 17.48
CA GLN A 332 -3.11 20.73 18.88
C GLN A 332 -4.20 19.68 19.06
N ILE A 333 -3.87 18.57 19.70
CA ILE A 333 -4.79 17.47 20.01
C ILE A 333 -5.25 17.60 21.47
N LYS A 334 -6.56 17.66 21.70
CA LYS A 334 -7.14 17.77 23.04
C LYS A 334 -8.31 16.80 23.22
N ALA A 335 -8.42 16.21 24.40
CA ALA A 335 -9.63 15.53 24.86
C ALA A 335 -10.23 16.35 26.02
N GLY A 336 -11.33 17.05 25.77
CA GLY A 336 -11.83 18.05 26.70
C GLY A 336 -10.78 19.13 26.99
N PHE A 337 -10.34 19.22 28.25
CA PHE A 337 -9.29 20.15 28.70
C PHE A 337 -7.89 19.52 28.72
N ILE A 338 -7.75 18.22 28.46
CA ILE A 338 -6.47 17.51 28.54
C ILE A 338 -5.73 17.62 27.19
N PRO A 339 -4.53 18.24 27.14
CA PRO A 339 -3.68 18.21 25.96
C PRO A 339 -3.09 16.81 25.78
N LEU A 340 -3.24 16.24 24.58
CA LEU A 340 -2.73 14.90 24.25
C LEU A 340 -1.45 14.95 23.40
N GLY A 341 -1.21 16.07 22.72
CA GLY A 341 -0.03 16.26 21.88
C GLY A 341 -0.31 17.20 20.72
N THR A 342 0.54 17.13 19.70
CA THR A 342 0.43 17.94 18.50
C THR A 342 0.66 17.10 17.25
N VAL A 343 -0.14 17.35 16.21
CA VAL A 343 0.12 16.90 14.85
C VAL A 343 1.06 17.92 14.20
N PRO A 344 2.24 17.52 13.71
CA PRO A 344 3.10 18.44 12.97
C PRO A 344 2.39 18.92 11.70
N PRO A 345 2.67 20.15 11.25
CA PRO A 345 2.12 20.65 9.99
C PRO A 345 2.53 19.76 8.82
N LEU A 346 1.62 19.62 7.86
CA LEU A 346 1.93 19.03 6.56
C LEU A 346 2.83 19.99 5.76
N GLN A 347 4.14 19.93 6.00
CA GLN A 347 5.17 20.71 5.29
C GLN A 347 5.88 19.81 4.28
N PHE A 348 5.98 20.25 3.03
CA PHE A 348 6.82 19.62 2.01
C PHE A 348 7.36 20.64 1.02
#